data_AF-A0A1S8XLU0-F1
#
_entry.id   AF-A0A1S8XLU0-F1
#
_cell.length_a   1.000
_cell.length_b   1.000
_cell.length_c   1.000
_cell.angle_alpha   90.00
_cell.angle_beta   90.00
_cell.angle_gamma   90.00
#
_symmetry.space_group_name_H-M   'P 1'
#
loop_
_entity.id
_entity.type
_entity.pdbx_description
1 polymer ?
#
loop_
_entity_poly.entity_id
_entity_poly.type
_entity_poly.pdbx_seq_one_letter_code
_entity_poly.pdbx_strand_id
1 'polypeptide(L)'
;MDAALARLRSLGEQLPYPGDWLPAARADSTGLVLAEDEGLSHLVLDPATGAVSLVDADGAEPVNSTLDALVACAEAYLAARAEADALPDDADDDLEAVGERLTDRFRQLDPASVGHENRFWSVAAEELGYGMT
;
A
#
# COMPACT_ATOMS: atom_id res chain seq x y z
N MET A 1 -6.89 -16.46 -1.25
CA MET A 1 -5.75 -16.05 -2.09
C MET A 1 -6.19 -15.61 -3.48
N ASP A 2 -6.77 -16.47 -4.32
CA ASP A 2 -7.15 -16.09 -5.71
C ASP A 2 -8.08 -14.88 -5.81
N ALA A 3 -9.13 -14.82 -4.97
CA ALA A 3 -10.04 -13.69 -4.94
C ALA A 3 -9.35 -12.38 -4.52
N ALA A 4 -8.44 -12.44 -3.53
CA ALA A 4 -7.68 -11.30 -3.06
C ALA A 4 -6.67 -10.81 -4.10
N LEU A 5 -5.98 -11.72 -4.80
CA LEU A 5 -5.11 -11.37 -5.92
C LEU A 5 -5.90 -10.72 -7.06
N ALA A 6 -7.07 -11.28 -7.41
CA ALA A 6 -7.93 -10.71 -8.43
C ALA A 6 -8.42 -9.30 -8.03
N ARG A 7 -8.79 -9.11 -6.76
CA ARG A 7 -9.19 -7.80 -6.23
C ARG A 7 -8.03 -6.82 -6.28
N LEU A 8 -6.85 -7.21 -5.81
CA LEU A 8 -5.67 -6.37 -5.80
C LEU A 8 -5.27 -5.93 -7.21
N ARG A 9 -5.32 -6.83 -8.22
CA ARG A 9 -5.09 -6.47 -9.63
C ARG A 9 -6.06 -5.41 -10.16
N SER A 10 -7.30 -5.39 -9.67
CA SER A 10 -8.27 -4.35 -10.06
C SER A 10 -7.98 -2.98 -9.43
N LEU A 11 -7.18 -2.94 -8.36
CA LEU A 11 -6.85 -1.74 -7.60
C LEU A 11 -5.44 -1.22 -7.89
N GLY A 12 -4.52 -2.10 -8.29
CA GLY A 12 -3.07 -1.87 -8.32
C GLY A 12 -2.63 -0.54 -8.89
N GLU A 13 -3.04 -0.23 -10.13
CA GLU A 13 -2.71 1.02 -10.85
C GLU A 13 -3.11 2.32 -10.13
N GLN A 14 -3.93 2.23 -9.07
CA GLN A 14 -4.38 3.38 -8.30
C GLN A 14 -3.66 3.51 -6.95
N LEU A 15 -2.81 2.55 -6.59
CA LEU A 15 -2.12 2.49 -5.30
C LEU A 15 -0.81 3.29 -5.35
N PRO A 16 -0.29 3.77 -4.20
CA PRO A 16 0.84 4.69 -4.15
C PRO A 16 2.21 4.03 -4.42
N TYR A 17 2.21 2.82 -4.98
CA TYR A 17 3.44 2.16 -5.40
C TYR A 17 3.87 2.72 -6.77
N PRO A 18 5.10 3.25 -6.92
CA PRO A 18 5.50 3.98 -8.13
C PRO A 18 5.76 3.08 -9.35
N GLY A 19 5.90 1.77 -9.15
CA GLY A 19 6.15 0.79 -10.21
C GLY A 19 4.88 0.18 -10.82
N ASP A 20 5.09 -0.72 -11.77
CA ASP A 20 4.04 -1.36 -12.55
C ASP A 20 3.44 -2.57 -11.82
N TRP A 21 2.11 -2.67 -11.82
CA TRP A 21 1.41 -3.86 -11.31
C TRP A 21 1.38 -4.96 -12.35
N LEU A 22 1.89 -6.14 -12.00
CA LEU A 22 1.99 -7.23 -12.96
C LEU A 22 0.60 -7.81 -13.29
N PRO A 23 0.30 -8.08 -14.58
CA PRO A 23 -0.97 -8.68 -14.98
C PRO A 23 -1.16 -10.10 -14.41
N ALA A 24 -0.05 -10.77 -14.09
CA ALA A 24 0.01 -12.01 -13.33
C ALA A 24 1.24 -12.01 -12.43
N ALA A 25 1.09 -12.54 -11.22
CA ALA A 25 2.21 -12.65 -10.29
C ALA A 25 3.32 -13.52 -10.89
N ARG A 26 4.57 -13.08 -10.73
CA ARG A 26 5.76 -13.76 -11.25
C ARG A 26 6.54 -14.35 -10.08
N ALA A 27 6.87 -15.64 -10.14
CA ALA A 27 7.72 -16.27 -9.13
C ALA A 27 9.20 -15.88 -9.33
N ASP A 28 9.90 -15.64 -8.22
CA ASP A 28 11.35 -15.48 -8.18
C ASP A 28 11.95 -16.06 -6.87
N SER A 29 13.21 -15.72 -6.56
CA SER A 29 13.89 -16.20 -5.34
C SER A 29 13.39 -15.56 -4.04
N THR A 30 12.63 -14.48 -4.11
CA THR A 30 12.09 -13.72 -2.97
C THR A 30 10.63 -14.06 -2.68
N GLY A 31 9.88 -14.53 -3.69
CA GLY A 31 8.49 -14.95 -3.54
C GLY A 31 7.70 -14.82 -4.84
N LEU A 32 6.43 -14.40 -4.71
CA LEU A 32 5.57 -14.05 -5.83
C LEU A 32 5.53 -12.52 -5.99
N VAL A 33 6.22 -12.00 -7.00
CA VAL A 33 6.22 -10.58 -7.35
C VAL A 33 4.84 -10.17 -7.85
N LEU A 34 4.27 -9.15 -7.22
CA LEU A 34 2.96 -8.56 -7.53
C LEU A 34 3.10 -7.29 -8.37
N ALA A 35 4.11 -6.47 -8.07
CA ALA A 35 4.43 -5.22 -8.76
C ALA A 35 5.95 -4.98 -8.77
N GLU A 36 6.43 -4.23 -9.76
CA GLU A 36 7.86 -4.02 -10.02
C GLU A 36 8.13 -2.57 -10.40
N ASP A 37 9.08 -1.94 -9.70
CA ASP A 37 9.67 -0.66 -10.10
C ASP A 37 11.06 -0.99 -10.66
N GLU A 38 11.20 -0.95 -11.98
CA GLU A 38 12.31 -1.60 -12.71
C GLU A 38 13.68 -1.13 -12.20
N GLY A 39 14.42 -2.06 -11.59
CA GLY A 39 15.77 -1.82 -11.06
C GLY A 39 15.83 -1.13 -9.70
N LEU A 40 14.69 -0.85 -9.06
CA LEU A 40 14.60 -0.16 -7.78
C LEU A 40 13.98 -1.04 -6.67
N SER A 41 12.76 -1.55 -6.88
CA SER A 41 12.06 -2.32 -5.85
C SER A 41 10.96 -3.23 -6.41
N HIS A 42 10.44 -4.12 -5.56
CA HIS A 42 9.36 -5.06 -5.88
C HIS A 42 8.40 -5.24 -4.70
N LEU A 43 7.09 -5.34 -4.97
CA LEU A 43 6.13 -5.86 -4.00
C LEU A 43 6.04 -7.38 -4.12
N VAL A 44 6.40 -8.09 -3.05
CA VAL A 44 6.55 -9.55 -3.05
C VAL A 44 5.62 -10.19 -2.03
N LEU A 45 4.85 -11.17 -2.48
CA LEU A 45 4.00 -12.04 -1.66
C LEU A 45 4.75 -13.33 -1.28
N ASP A 46 4.84 -13.63 0.01
CA ASP A 46 5.22 -14.96 0.48
C ASP A 46 4.03 -15.93 0.31
N PRO A 47 4.14 -16.96 -0.55
CA PRO A 47 3.04 -17.90 -0.78
C PRO A 47 2.75 -18.81 0.42
N ALA A 48 3.66 -18.95 1.38
CA ALA A 48 3.46 -19.78 2.56
C ALA A 48 2.65 -19.07 3.65
N THR A 49 2.93 -17.78 3.87
CA THR A 49 2.30 -16.98 4.94
C THR A 49 1.24 -16.01 4.44
N GLY A 50 1.31 -15.64 3.16
CA GLY A 50 0.49 -14.59 2.57
C GLY A 50 0.98 -13.18 2.89
N ALA A 51 2.09 -13.01 3.58
CA ALA A 51 2.65 -11.70 3.91
C ALA A 51 3.18 -10.99 2.65
N VAL A 52 3.07 -9.67 2.63
CA VAL A 52 3.57 -8.83 1.53
C VAL A 52 4.67 -7.93 2.05
N SER A 53 5.78 -7.91 1.32
CA SER A 53 6.94 -7.06 1.62
C SER A 53 7.32 -6.22 0.41
N LEU A 54 7.87 -5.03 0.66
CA LEU A 54 8.60 -4.23 -0.30
C LEU A 54 10.06 -4.70 -0.26
N VAL A 55 10.60 -5.11 -1.39
CA VAL A 55 11.99 -5.61 -1.49
C VAL A 55 12.79 -4.67 -2.36
N ASP A 56 13.93 -4.20 -1.85
CA ASP A 56 14.87 -3.32 -2.54
C ASP A 56 16.33 -3.75 -2.30
N ALA A 57 17.29 -2.86 -2.57
CA ALA A 57 18.71 -3.12 -2.36
C ALA A 57 19.12 -3.26 -0.87
N ASP A 58 18.35 -2.67 0.05
CA ASP A 58 18.61 -2.66 1.49
C ASP A 58 17.92 -3.83 2.22
N GLY A 59 16.89 -4.43 1.62
CA GLY A 59 16.33 -5.70 2.05
C GLY A 59 14.83 -5.81 1.83
N ALA A 60 14.16 -6.57 2.69
CA ALA A 60 12.72 -6.76 2.66
C ALA A 60 12.05 -6.04 3.84
N GLU A 61 11.14 -5.13 3.53
CA GLU A 61 10.35 -4.37 4.48
C GLU A 61 8.89 -4.84 4.51
N PRO A 62 8.30 -5.09 5.69
CA PRO A 62 6.89 -5.48 5.76
C PRO A 62 5.97 -4.37 5.24
N VAL A 63 5.08 -4.73 4.31
CA VAL A 63 3.99 -3.88 3.82
C VAL A 63 2.68 -4.29 4.48
N ASN A 64 2.36 -5.58 4.43
CA ASN A 64 1.20 -6.13 5.14
C ASN A 64 1.46 -7.57 5.62
N SER A 65 0.86 -7.93 6.76
CA SER A 65 0.95 -9.27 7.34
C SER A 65 0.24 -10.34 6.52
N THR A 66 -0.75 -9.95 5.70
CA THR A 66 -1.48 -10.85 4.80
C THR A 66 -1.92 -10.13 3.53
N LEU A 67 -2.19 -10.90 2.47
CA LEU A 67 -2.75 -10.39 1.22
C LEU A 67 -4.16 -9.77 1.41
N ASP A 68 -4.98 -10.34 2.29
CA ASP A 68 -6.31 -9.80 2.59
C ASP A 68 -6.20 -8.44 3.30
N ALA A 69 -5.22 -8.29 4.20
CA ALA A 69 -4.91 -7.01 4.83
C ALA A 69 -4.42 -5.97 3.81
N LEU A 70 -3.59 -6.38 2.84
CA LEU A 70 -3.17 -5.50 1.75
C LEU A 70 -4.37 -4.99 0.94
N VAL A 71 -5.31 -5.86 0.59
CA VAL A 71 -6.54 -5.45 -0.09
C VAL A 71 -7.36 -4.47 0.75
N ALA A 72 -7.51 -4.73 2.05
CA ALA A 72 -8.27 -3.85 2.94
C ALA A 72 -7.59 -2.47 3.11
N CYS A 73 -6.26 -2.42 3.19
CA CYS A 73 -5.50 -1.16 3.24
C CYS A 73 -5.60 -0.42 1.90
N ALA A 74 -5.46 -1.12 0.77
CA ALA A 74 -5.65 -0.54 -0.56
C ALA A 74 -7.03 0.12 -0.72
N GLU A 75 -8.10 -0.55 -0.27
CA GLU A 75 -9.46 0.04 -0.32
C GLU A 75 -9.62 1.24 0.62
N ALA A 76 -9.02 1.19 1.82
CA ALA A 76 -9.02 2.32 2.75
C ALA A 76 -8.26 3.54 2.18
N TYR A 77 -7.10 3.31 1.55
CA TYR A 77 -6.33 4.36 0.89
C TYR A 77 -7.15 5.02 -0.22
N LEU A 78 -7.76 4.23 -1.11
CA LEU A 78 -8.53 4.77 -2.23
C LEU A 78 -9.77 5.54 -1.77
N ALA A 79 -10.41 5.11 -0.68
CA ALA A 79 -11.50 5.85 -0.06
C ALA A 79 -11.04 7.19 0.52
N ALA A 80 -9.89 7.20 1.23
CA ALA A 80 -9.31 8.42 1.79
C ALA A 80 -8.82 9.39 0.70
N ARG A 81 -8.23 8.88 -0.39
CA ARG A 81 -7.85 9.71 -1.54
C ARG A 81 -9.07 10.37 -2.18
N ALA A 82 -10.16 9.62 -2.37
CA ALA A 82 -11.40 10.20 -2.90
C ALA A 82 -12.03 11.24 -1.96
N GLU A 83 -11.85 11.09 -0.64
CA GLU A 83 -12.24 12.09 0.35
C GLU A 83 -11.38 13.36 0.24
N ALA A 84 -10.06 13.20 0.16
CA ALA A 84 -9.10 14.29 -0.04
C ALA A 84 -9.35 15.06 -1.34
N ASP A 85 -9.56 14.36 -2.46
CA ASP A 85 -9.86 14.95 -3.78
C ASP A 85 -11.17 15.79 -3.78
N ALA A 86 -12.06 15.54 -2.82
CA ALA A 86 -13.33 16.26 -2.67
C ALA A 86 -13.22 17.49 -1.77
N LEU A 87 -12.09 17.69 -1.08
CA LEU A 87 -11.86 18.85 -0.24
C LEU A 87 -11.55 20.09 -1.09
N PRO A 88 -11.89 21.30 -0.60
CA PRO A 88 -11.42 22.55 -1.19
C PRO A 88 -9.90 22.69 -1.17
N ASP A 89 -9.32 23.43 -2.12
CA ASP A 89 -7.88 23.68 -2.21
C ASP A 89 -7.27 24.38 -0.97
N ASP A 90 -8.09 24.99 -0.11
CA ASP A 90 -7.67 25.70 1.10
C ASP A 90 -7.96 24.94 2.42
N ALA A 91 -8.23 23.63 2.32
CA ALA A 91 -8.62 22.78 3.44
C ALA A 91 -7.44 21.95 4.02
N ASP A 92 -6.29 22.59 4.25
CA ASP A 92 -5.06 21.94 4.74
C ASP A 92 -5.29 21.14 6.04
N ASP A 93 -5.99 21.71 7.02
CA ASP A 93 -6.28 21.06 8.31
C ASP A 93 -7.16 19.80 8.14
N ASP A 94 -8.12 19.84 7.21
CA ASP A 94 -9.01 18.70 6.93
C ASP A 94 -8.24 17.58 6.20
N LEU A 95 -7.31 17.96 5.33
CA LEU A 95 -6.45 17.04 4.58
C LEU A 95 -5.47 16.31 5.52
N GLU A 96 -4.81 17.05 6.42
CA GLU A 96 -3.98 16.46 7.48
C GLU A 96 -4.79 15.44 8.31
N ALA A 97 -6.02 15.82 8.69
CA ALA A 97 -6.91 14.94 9.43
C ALA A 97 -7.33 13.69 8.64
N VAL A 98 -7.42 13.73 7.30
CA VAL A 98 -7.63 12.54 6.46
C VAL A 98 -6.43 11.59 6.58
N GLY A 99 -5.21 12.11 6.47
CA GLY A 99 -3.97 11.33 6.63
C GLY A 99 -3.89 10.64 7.99
N GLU A 100 -4.13 11.38 9.07
CA GLU A 100 -4.15 10.83 10.44
C GLU A 100 -5.18 9.71 10.62
N ARG A 101 -6.43 9.94 10.15
CA ARG A 101 -7.49 8.93 10.19
C ARG A 101 -7.10 7.68 9.38
N LEU A 102 -6.43 7.87 8.25
CA LEU A 102 -5.98 6.77 7.42
C LEU A 102 -4.87 5.95 8.11
N THR A 103 -3.90 6.60 8.76
CA THR A 103 -2.88 5.91 9.57
C THR A 103 -3.52 5.07 10.68
N ASP A 104 -4.49 5.63 11.39
CA ASP A 104 -5.23 4.89 12.43
C ASP A 104 -6.02 3.72 11.84
N ARG A 105 -6.60 3.92 10.66
CA ARG A 105 -7.32 2.85 9.95
C ARG A 105 -6.38 1.72 9.55
N PHE A 106 -5.20 2.01 9.02
CA PHE A 106 -4.18 1.01 8.72
C PHE A 106 -3.75 0.26 9.97
N ARG A 107 -3.55 0.95 11.09
CA ARG A 107 -3.21 0.31 12.37
C ARG A 107 -4.28 -0.68 12.84
N GLN A 108 -5.56 -0.36 12.64
CA GLN A 108 -6.67 -1.25 12.97
C GLN A 108 -6.78 -2.45 12.03
N LEU A 109 -6.49 -2.25 10.75
CA LEU A 109 -6.53 -3.30 9.73
C LEU A 109 -5.37 -4.28 9.88
N ASP A 110 -4.17 -3.73 10.08
CA ASP A 110 -2.94 -4.48 10.12
C ASP A 110 -1.82 -3.66 10.81
N PRO A 111 -1.58 -3.85 12.12
CA PRO A 111 -0.58 -3.08 12.85
C PRO A 111 0.83 -3.13 12.27
N ALA A 112 1.19 -4.21 11.56
CA ALA A 112 2.49 -4.35 10.92
C ALA A 112 2.72 -3.33 9.79
N SER A 113 1.64 -2.86 9.15
CA SER A 113 1.68 -1.94 8.01
C SER A 113 2.17 -0.53 8.36
N VAL A 114 1.98 -0.12 9.62
CA VAL A 114 2.33 1.21 10.16
C VAL A 114 3.17 1.11 11.43
N GLY A 115 3.95 0.02 11.55
CA GLY A 115 4.81 -0.22 12.71
C GLY A 115 6.01 0.74 12.83
N HIS A 116 6.29 1.52 11.79
CA HIS A 116 7.33 2.55 11.75
C HIS A 116 6.90 3.68 10.80
N GLU A 117 7.37 4.91 11.01
CA GLU A 117 7.01 6.10 10.22
C GLU A 117 7.44 5.97 8.75
N ASN A 118 8.61 5.39 8.48
CA ASN A 118 9.09 5.15 7.11
C ASN A 118 8.50 3.91 6.41
N ARG A 119 7.42 3.30 6.92
CA ARG A 119 6.76 2.18 6.21
C ARG A 119 5.93 2.70 5.05
N PHE A 120 5.80 1.86 4.02
CA PHE A 120 5.00 2.13 2.82
C PHE A 120 3.65 2.82 3.12
N TRP A 121 2.83 2.25 4.00
CA TRP A 121 1.52 2.81 4.31
C TRP A 121 1.55 4.03 5.23
N SER A 122 2.59 4.15 6.08
CA SER A 122 2.79 5.35 6.89
C SER A 122 3.13 6.55 6.00
N VAL A 123 4.08 6.37 5.06
CA VAL A 123 4.47 7.39 4.08
C VAL A 123 3.27 7.76 3.21
N ALA A 124 2.55 6.77 2.65
CA ALA A 124 1.39 7.03 1.80
C ALA A 124 0.27 7.81 2.52
N ALA A 125 0.05 7.57 3.81
CA ALA A 125 -0.94 8.33 4.59
C ALA A 125 -0.47 9.76 4.89
N GLU A 126 0.81 9.94 5.19
CA GLU A 126 1.43 11.25 5.40
C GLU A 126 1.40 12.10 4.12
N GLU A 127 1.84 11.54 2.99
CA GLU A 127 1.83 12.21 1.70
C GLU A 127 0.41 12.63 1.29
N LEU A 128 -0.57 11.75 1.48
CA LEU A 128 -1.99 12.08 1.28
C LEU A 128 -2.43 13.26 2.17
N GLY A 129 -2.01 13.26 3.44
CA GLY A 129 -2.29 14.35 4.39
C GLY A 129 -1.65 15.70 4.02
N TYR A 130 -0.64 15.68 3.14
CA TYR A 130 -0.02 16.87 2.57
C TYR A 130 -0.47 17.17 1.13
N GLY A 131 -1.42 16.42 0.58
CA GLY A 131 -1.89 16.60 -0.80
C GLY A 131 -0.87 16.18 -1.86
N MET A 132 0.07 15.30 -1.48
CA MET A 132 1.03 14.68 -2.37
C MET A 132 0.51 13.27 -2.73
N THR A 133 -0.20 13.14 -3.85
CA THR A 133 -0.76 11.85 -4.30
C THR A 133 -0.58 11.62 -5.79
#